data_AF-A0A8S3VIJ1-F1
#
_entry.id   AF-A0A8S3VIJ1-F1
#
_cell.length_a   1.000
_cell.length_b   1.000
_cell.length_c   1.000
_cell.angle_alpha   90.00
_cell.angle_beta   90.00
_cell.angle_gamma   90.00
#
_symmetry.space_group_name_H-M   'P 1'
#
loop_
_entity.id
_entity.type
_entity.pdbx_description
1 polymer ?
#
loop_
_entity_poly.entity_id
_entity_poly.type
_entity_poly.pdbx_seq_one_letter_code
_entity_poly.pdbx_strand_id
1 'polypeptide(L)'
;MQDKRTYCFKRVQGDLALNLGNYCDCPVACRETNLVLSDVREPAFKSNSLDDRSQLNMMSNHICGTIYGAMPQRNCPLNRLKRENTLTENFVKIKLYFKEPAYDIWSEEAAYDQIQMLADIGGSLGLFIGASVLSLGELLEVVGMCVRALIRRRQNSIHTVDQIQETQPEKLTLDNIDSTNDIVETK
;
A
#
# COMPACT_ATOMS: atom_id res chain seq x y z
N MET A 1 10.85 -40.77 -25.99
CA MET A 1 11.74 -40.40 -24.86
C MET A 1 11.53 -38.93 -24.56
N GLN A 2 10.85 -38.59 -23.47
CA GLN A 2 10.67 -37.18 -23.06
C GLN A 2 11.94 -36.69 -22.36
N ASP A 3 12.42 -35.53 -22.79
CA ASP A 3 13.63 -34.89 -22.25
C ASP A 3 13.45 -34.55 -20.77
N LYS A 4 14.46 -34.83 -19.94
CA LYS A 4 14.43 -34.63 -18.47
C LYS A 4 14.11 -33.17 -18.11
N ARG A 5 14.50 -32.22 -18.96
CA ARG A 5 14.18 -30.79 -18.77
C ARG A 5 12.68 -30.51 -18.87
N THR A 6 12.00 -31.14 -19.82
CA THR A 6 10.55 -30.99 -19.99
C THR A 6 9.78 -31.54 -18.80
N TYR A 7 10.25 -32.64 -18.19
CA TYR A 7 9.64 -33.20 -16.98
C TYR A 7 9.82 -32.29 -15.77
N CYS A 8 11.03 -31.75 -15.56
CA CYS A 8 11.31 -30.81 -14.47
C CYS A 8 10.44 -29.55 -14.57
N PHE A 9 10.37 -28.95 -15.77
CA PHE A 9 9.56 -27.75 -16.00
C PHE A 9 8.07 -27.97 -15.69
N LYS A 10 7.50 -29.10 -16.14
CA LYS A 10 6.10 -29.43 -15.84
C LYS A 10 5.85 -29.65 -14.34
N ARG A 11 6.81 -30.25 -13.63
CA ARG A 11 6.70 -30.45 -12.18
C ARG A 11 6.73 -29.13 -11.43
N VAL A 12 7.69 -28.25 -11.74
CA VAL A 12 7.79 -26.92 -11.13
C VAL A 12 6.54 -26.08 -11.43
N GLN A 13 6.04 -26.12 -12.66
CA GLN A 13 4.81 -25.41 -13.03
C GLN A 13 3.57 -25.94 -12.28
N GLY A 14 3.48 -27.27 -12.08
CA GLY A 14 2.41 -27.88 -11.29
C GLY A 14 2.49 -27.53 -9.81
N ASP A 15 3.69 -27.58 -9.22
CA ASP A 15 3.90 -27.25 -7.81
C ASP A 15 3.64 -25.76 -7.54
N LEU A 16 4.02 -24.88 -8.48
CA LEU A 16 3.75 -23.44 -8.41
C LEU A 16 2.25 -23.11 -8.54
N ALA A 17 1.50 -23.84 -9.37
CA ALA A 17 0.05 -23.63 -9.52
C ALA A 17 -0.75 -24.06 -8.27
N LEU A 18 -0.25 -25.03 -7.50
CA LEU A 18 -0.91 -25.53 -6.29
C LEU A 18 -0.49 -24.80 -5.00
N ASN A 19 0.71 -24.23 -4.96
CA ASN A 19 1.28 -23.59 -3.77
C ASN A 19 1.78 -22.16 -4.05
N LEU A 20 1.07 -21.42 -4.91
CA LEU A 20 1.46 -20.09 -5.36
C LEU A 20 1.74 -19.13 -4.19
N GLY A 21 0.87 -19.16 -3.17
CA GLY A 21 0.97 -18.30 -1.99
C GLY A 21 2.12 -18.62 -1.01
N ASN A 22 2.76 -19.79 -1.12
CA ASN A 22 3.89 -20.16 -0.26
C ASN A 22 5.26 -19.89 -0.92
N TYR A 23 5.30 -19.77 -2.25
CA TYR A 23 6.55 -19.62 -3.01
C TYR A 23 6.75 -18.22 -3.59
N CYS A 24 5.66 -17.49 -3.88
CA CYS A 24 5.71 -16.13 -4.38
C CYS A 24 4.78 -15.24 -3.54
N ASP A 25 5.36 -14.24 -2.88
CA ASP A 25 4.59 -13.15 -2.29
C ASP A 25 4.28 -12.14 -3.40
N CYS A 26 3.03 -12.10 -3.84
CA CYS A 26 2.55 -11.20 -4.88
C CYS A 26 1.45 -10.33 -4.29
N PRO A 27 1.80 -9.23 -3.58
CA PRO A 27 0.81 -8.28 -3.11
C PRO A 27 0.13 -7.61 -4.31
N VAL A 28 -1.18 -7.35 -4.18
CA VAL A 28 -1.94 -6.58 -5.18
C VAL A 28 -1.41 -5.16 -5.26
N ALA A 29 -1.33 -4.57 -6.45
CA ALA A 29 -0.82 -3.21 -6.57
C ALA A 29 -1.92 -2.21 -6.21
N CYS A 30 -1.58 -1.18 -5.44
CA CYS A 30 -2.53 -0.14 -5.06
C CYS A 30 -3.00 0.74 -6.23
N ARG A 31 -2.31 0.67 -7.38
CA ARG A 31 -2.64 1.45 -8.57
C ARG A 31 -2.58 0.57 -9.81
N GLU A 32 -3.76 0.26 -10.32
CA GLU A 32 -3.92 -0.58 -11.50
C GLU A 32 -4.91 0.07 -12.48
N THR A 33 -4.62 -0.06 -13.77
CA THR A 33 -5.52 0.37 -14.84
C THR A 33 -6.02 -0.85 -15.59
N ASN A 34 -7.29 -1.17 -15.41
CA ASN A 34 -7.94 -2.32 -16.04
C ASN A 34 -8.68 -1.90 -17.30
N LEU A 35 -8.39 -2.56 -18.43
CA LEU A 35 -9.13 -2.41 -19.68
C LEU A 35 -10.09 -3.57 -19.83
N VAL A 36 -11.40 -3.30 -19.74
CA VAL A 36 -12.44 -4.31 -19.88
C VAL A 36 -12.96 -4.33 -21.31
N LEU A 37 -12.97 -5.51 -21.93
CA LEU A 37 -13.63 -5.74 -23.21
C LEU A 37 -15.14 -5.79 -22.97
N SER A 38 -15.83 -4.68 -23.27
CA SER A 38 -17.25 -4.49 -22.96
C SER A 38 -18.20 -5.00 -24.03
N ASP A 39 -17.85 -4.91 -25.31
CA ASP A 39 -18.65 -5.43 -26.42
C ASP A 39 -17.73 -6.09 -27.46
N VAL A 40 -17.76 -7.41 -27.54
CA VAL A 40 -17.15 -8.15 -28.65
C VAL A 40 -18.24 -8.42 -29.65
N ARG A 41 -18.33 -7.55 -30.65
CA ARG A 41 -19.17 -7.80 -31.80
C ARG A 41 -18.35 -8.48 -32.87
N GLU A 42 -18.75 -9.68 -33.23
CA GLU A 42 -18.34 -10.31 -34.48
C GLU A 42 -19.38 -9.94 -35.54
N PRO A 43 -19.23 -8.81 -36.27
CA PRO A 43 -19.97 -8.70 -37.51
C PRO A 43 -19.51 -9.88 -38.34
N ALA A 44 -20.45 -10.71 -38.79
CA ALA A 44 -20.13 -11.78 -39.69
C ALA A 44 -19.50 -11.16 -40.93
N PHE A 45 -18.16 -11.17 -41.02
CA PHE A 45 -17.45 -11.10 -42.29
C PHE A 45 -17.65 -12.43 -43.04
N LYS A 46 -18.83 -13.05 -42.91
CA LYS A 46 -19.27 -14.14 -43.76
C LYS A 46 -19.96 -13.51 -44.93
N SER A 47 -19.12 -13.14 -45.86
CA SER A 47 -19.61 -12.84 -47.17
C SER A 47 -19.61 -14.06 -48.06
N ASN A 48 -20.76 -14.68 -48.13
CA ASN A 48 -21.04 -15.57 -49.24
C ASN A 48 -21.51 -14.73 -50.46
N SER A 49 -21.60 -13.39 -50.30
CA SER A 49 -21.99 -12.46 -51.35
C SER A 49 -20.83 -12.15 -52.31
N LEU A 50 -21.15 -12.05 -53.60
CA LEU A 50 -20.19 -11.68 -54.66
C LEU A 50 -19.59 -10.27 -54.44
N ASP A 51 -20.32 -9.39 -53.76
CA ASP A 51 -19.90 -8.01 -53.49
C ASP A 51 -18.68 -7.98 -52.56
N ASP A 52 -18.66 -8.80 -51.52
CA ASP A 52 -17.58 -8.81 -50.55
C ASP A 52 -16.30 -9.51 -51.03
N ARG A 53 -16.37 -10.45 -51.99
CA ARG A 53 -15.15 -10.97 -52.65
C ARG A 53 -14.42 -9.86 -53.38
N SER A 54 -15.15 -8.91 -53.97
CA SER A 54 -14.55 -7.77 -54.66
C SER A 54 -13.88 -6.82 -53.66
N GLN A 55 -14.52 -6.56 -52.51
CA GLN A 55 -13.97 -5.72 -51.44
C GLN A 55 -12.75 -6.36 -50.79
N LEU A 56 -12.77 -7.67 -50.53
CA LEU A 56 -11.62 -8.40 -49.98
C LEU A 56 -10.43 -8.40 -50.96
N ASN A 57 -10.70 -8.55 -52.25
CA ASN A 57 -9.68 -8.45 -53.29
C ASN A 57 -9.08 -7.04 -53.36
N MET A 58 -9.91 -6.00 -53.30
CA MET A 58 -9.45 -4.60 -53.27
C MET A 58 -8.61 -4.31 -52.01
N MET A 59 -9.05 -4.78 -50.85
CA MET A 59 -8.30 -4.67 -49.59
C MET A 59 -6.97 -5.43 -49.65
N SER A 60 -6.95 -6.67 -50.16
CA SER A 60 -5.72 -7.46 -50.26
C SER A 60 -4.66 -6.79 -51.14
N ASN A 61 -5.08 -6.22 -52.28
CA ASN A 61 -4.19 -5.47 -53.17
C ASN A 61 -3.68 -4.19 -52.52
N HIS A 62 -4.53 -3.49 -51.76
CA HIS A 62 -4.12 -2.28 -51.03
C HIS A 62 -3.11 -2.61 -49.93
N ILE A 63 -3.34 -3.68 -49.16
CA ILE A 63 -2.40 -4.17 -48.13
C ILE A 63 -1.05 -4.57 -48.75
N CYS A 64 -1.05 -5.21 -49.91
CA CYS A 64 0.20 -5.51 -50.64
C CYS A 64 0.96 -4.24 -51.04
N GLY A 65 0.27 -3.14 -51.34
CA GLY A 65 0.89 -1.86 -51.67
C GLY A 65 1.36 -1.05 -50.46
N THR A 66 0.63 -1.09 -49.35
CA THR A 66 0.90 -0.26 -48.17
C THR A 66 1.80 -0.94 -47.13
N ILE A 67 1.49 -2.18 -46.75
CA ILE A 67 2.25 -2.92 -45.72
C ILE A 67 3.51 -3.55 -46.33
N TYR A 68 3.40 -4.06 -47.55
CA TYR A 68 4.50 -4.76 -48.24
C TYR A 68 5.18 -3.91 -49.32
N GLY A 69 5.00 -2.59 -49.30
CA GLY A 69 5.33 -1.66 -50.40
C GLY A 69 6.77 -1.65 -50.94
N ALA A 70 7.71 -2.36 -50.31
CA ALA A 70 9.05 -2.60 -50.84
C ALA A 70 9.15 -3.86 -51.75
N MET A 71 8.06 -4.63 -51.90
CA MET A 71 8.03 -5.90 -52.62
C MET A 71 7.33 -5.74 -53.98
N PRO A 72 7.87 -6.32 -55.07
CA PRO A 72 7.14 -6.35 -56.34
C PRO A 72 5.81 -7.07 -56.15
N GLN A 73 4.70 -6.48 -56.63
CA GLN A 73 3.34 -6.98 -56.38
C GLN A 73 3.13 -8.47 -56.71
N ARG A 74 3.98 -9.08 -57.55
CA ARG A 74 3.95 -10.51 -57.86
C ARG A 74 4.31 -11.42 -56.69
N ASN A 75 5.15 -10.97 -55.76
CA ASN A 75 5.63 -11.78 -54.63
C ASN A 75 4.89 -11.50 -53.31
N CYS A 76 3.78 -10.76 -53.34
CA CYS A 76 3.00 -10.52 -52.13
C CYS A 76 2.43 -11.84 -51.56
N PRO A 77 2.63 -12.16 -50.27
CA PRO A 77 2.12 -13.39 -49.64
C PRO A 77 0.60 -13.56 -49.77
N LEU A 78 -0.16 -12.45 -49.82
CA LEU A 78 -1.62 -12.45 -50.02
C LEU A 78 -2.05 -13.00 -51.39
N ASN A 79 -1.19 -12.94 -52.43
CA ASN A 79 -1.53 -13.52 -53.73
C ASN A 79 -1.63 -15.04 -53.69
N ARG A 80 -0.92 -15.69 -52.75
CA ARG A 80 -1.01 -17.14 -52.54
C ARG A 80 -2.39 -17.51 -52.01
N LEU A 81 -2.83 -16.82 -50.97
CA LEU A 81 -4.16 -16.98 -50.37
C LEU A 81 -5.28 -16.65 -51.39
N LYS A 82 -5.05 -15.67 -52.27
CA LYS A 82 -5.97 -15.31 -53.36
C LYS A 82 -6.12 -16.43 -54.38
N ARG A 83 -5.00 -17.07 -54.77
CA ARG A 83 -4.98 -18.18 -55.74
C ARG A 83 -5.67 -19.43 -55.19
N GLU A 84 -5.48 -19.68 -53.90
CA GLU A 84 -6.07 -20.83 -53.20
C GLU A 84 -7.54 -20.58 -52.80
N ASN A 85 -8.11 -19.40 -53.06
CA ASN A 85 -9.44 -18.96 -52.61
C ASN A 85 -9.65 -19.04 -51.08
N THR A 86 -8.57 -19.05 -50.29
CA THR A 86 -8.59 -19.21 -48.82
C THR A 86 -8.50 -17.86 -48.07
N LEU A 87 -8.57 -16.74 -48.79
CA LEU A 87 -8.53 -15.40 -48.19
C LEU A 87 -9.64 -15.20 -47.14
N THR A 88 -10.85 -15.70 -47.39
CA THR A 88 -11.99 -15.53 -46.47
C THR A 88 -11.82 -16.31 -45.16
N GLU A 89 -11.04 -17.38 -45.16
CA GLU A 89 -10.81 -18.24 -44.00
C GLU A 89 -9.62 -17.78 -43.15
N ASN A 90 -8.66 -17.09 -43.77
CA ASN A 90 -7.42 -16.66 -43.12
C ASN A 90 -7.36 -15.16 -42.82
N PHE A 91 -8.31 -14.38 -43.32
CA PHE A 91 -8.33 -12.94 -43.11
C PHE A 91 -9.20 -12.56 -41.91
N VAL A 92 -8.57 -11.99 -40.88
CA VAL A 92 -9.26 -11.44 -39.71
C VAL A 92 -9.02 -9.93 -39.62
N LYS A 93 -10.10 -9.17 -39.41
CA LYS A 93 -10.04 -7.72 -39.20
C LYS A 93 -10.51 -7.42 -37.79
N ILE A 94 -9.58 -6.96 -36.95
CA ILE A 94 -9.86 -6.56 -35.57
C ILE A 94 -9.93 -5.03 -35.53
N LYS A 95 -11.02 -4.49 -34.96
CA LYS A 95 -11.17 -3.06 -34.70
C LYS A 95 -11.32 -2.87 -33.18
N LEU A 96 -10.36 -2.18 -32.57
CA LEU A 96 -10.39 -1.84 -31.16
C LEU A 96 -10.67 -0.35 -31.02
N TYR A 97 -11.69 0.00 -30.24
CA TYR A 97 -12.05 1.38 -29.95
C TYR A 97 -12.69 1.47 -28.57
N PHE A 98 -12.53 2.63 -27.91
CA PHE A 98 -13.25 2.93 -26.69
C PHE A 98 -14.72 3.16 -27.02
N LYS A 99 -15.62 2.45 -26.34
CA LYS A 99 -17.07 2.61 -26.53
C LYS A 99 -17.49 4.04 -26.22
N GLU A 100 -16.97 4.57 -25.12
CA GLU A 100 -17.20 5.92 -24.61
C GLU A 100 -15.84 6.48 -24.15
N PRO A 101 -15.55 7.79 -24.32
CA PRO A 101 -14.29 8.40 -23.90
C PRO A 101 -14.19 8.62 -22.38
N ALA A 102 -15.20 8.19 -21.61
CA ALA A 102 -15.21 8.25 -20.17
C ALA A 102 -14.48 7.03 -19.57
N TYR A 103 -13.80 7.24 -18.45
CA TYR A 103 -13.13 6.20 -17.69
C TYR A 103 -13.60 6.25 -16.23
N ASP A 104 -13.72 5.08 -15.62
CA ASP A 104 -14.13 4.96 -14.22
C ASP A 104 -12.89 4.92 -13.31
N ILE A 105 -12.90 5.74 -12.26
CA ILE A 105 -11.88 5.70 -11.21
C ILE A 105 -12.50 5.08 -9.96
N TRP A 106 -11.83 4.05 -9.43
CA TRP A 106 -12.17 3.44 -8.15
C TRP A 106 -11.06 3.75 -7.16
N SER A 107 -11.37 4.54 -6.14
CA SER A 107 -10.47 4.86 -5.04
C SER A 107 -11.07 4.37 -3.73
N GLU A 108 -10.34 3.53 -3.02
CA GLU A 108 -10.67 3.14 -1.65
C GLU A 108 -10.06 4.16 -0.70
N GLU A 109 -10.91 4.85 0.05
CA GLU A 109 -10.52 5.78 1.10
C GLU A 109 -10.91 5.18 2.44
N ALA A 110 -10.10 5.42 3.47
CA ALA A 110 -10.41 4.95 4.81
C ALA A 110 -11.77 5.53 5.25
N ALA A 111 -12.69 4.66 5.68
CA ALA A 111 -14.03 5.08 6.11
C ALA A 111 -14.00 6.05 7.32
N TYR A 112 -12.86 6.16 8.00
CA TYR A 112 -12.69 6.99 9.17
C TYR A 112 -11.29 7.59 9.24
N ASP A 113 -11.23 8.91 9.13
CA ASP A 113 -10.00 9.66 9.37
C ASP A 113 -9.81 9.97 10.86
N GLN A 114 -8.58 10.25 11.26
CA GLN A 114 -8.25 10.66 12.63
C GLN A 114 -9.03 11.90 13.06
N ILE A 115 -9.27 12.84 12.14
CA ILE A 115 -10.04 14.05 12.43
C ILE A 115 -11.50 13.70 12.72
N GLN A 116 -12.06 12.77 11.94
CA GLN A 116 -13.43 12.30 12.13
C GLN A 116 -13.59 11.56 13.46
N MET A 117 -12.54 10.83 13.87
CA MET A 117 -12.45 10.26 15.21
C MET A 117 -12.61 11.26 16.33
N LEU A 118 -11.84 12.34 16.27
CA LEU A 118 -11.87 13.37 17.30
C LEU A 118 -13.18 14.15 17.26
N ALA A 119 -13.77 14.33 16.08
CA ALA A 119 -15.06 15.00 15.91
C ALA A 119 -16.21 14.22 16.59
N ASP A 120 -16.27 12.90 16.44
CA ASP A 120 -17.33 12.09 17.04
C ASP A 120 -17.19 11.99 18.57
N ILE A 121 -15.96 11.90 19.08
CA ILE A 121 -15.67 11.95 20.52
C ILE A 121 -16.05 13.33 21.09
N GLY A 122 -15.60 14.41 20.45
CA GLY A 122 -15.89 15.78 20.87
C GLY A 122 -17.38 16.10 20.79
N GLY A 123 -18.07 15.65 19.74
CA GLY A 123 -19.51 15.81 19.56
C GLY A 123 -20.30 15.08 20.64
N SER A 124 -19.94 13.84 20.96
CA SER A 124 -20.58 13.06 22.02
C SER A 124 -20.35 13.67 23.41
N LEU A 125 -19.11 14.07 23.73
CA LEU A 125 -18.79 14.71 25.02
C LEU A 125 -19.46 16.09 25.16
N GLY A 126 -19.49 16.87 24.09
CA GLY A 126 -20.16 18.17 24.04
C GLY A 126 -21.68 18.06 24.15
N LEU A 127 -22.29 17.03 23.57
CA LEU A 127 -23.73 16.82 23.61
C LEU A 127 -24.23 16.28 24.97
N PHE A 128 -23.54 15.30 25.55
CA PHE A 128 -24.01 14.62 26.77
C PHE A 128 -23.58 15.30 28.08
N ILE A 129 -22.36 15.86 28.13
CA ILE A 129 -21.81 16.47 29.35
C ILE A 129 -21.86 18.01 29.27
N GLY A 130 -22.00 18.57 28.07
CA GLY A 130 -21.76 20.00 27.84
C GLY A 130 -20.28 20.37 27.99
N ALA A 131 -19.39 19.37 27.96
CA ALA A 131 -17.95 19.56 28.13
C ALA A 131 -17.32 20.02 26.81
N SER A 132 -16.50 21.07 26.90
CA SER A 132 -15.74 21.60 25.76
C SER A 132 -14.24 21.38 25.95
N VAL A 133 -13.44 21.70 24.93
CA VAL A 133 -11.97 21.68 25.01
C VAL A 133 -11.47 22.57 26.17
N LEU A 134 -12.17 23.67 26.47
CA LEU A 134 -11.83 24.54 27.60
C LEU A 134 -12.03 23.82 28.94
N SER A 135 -13.14 23.08 29.08
CA SER A 135 -13.42 22.27 30.27
C SER A 135 -12.38 21.15 30.47
N LEU A 136 -11.86 20.58 29.37
CA LEU A 136 -10.76 19.62 29.44
C LEU A 136 -9.45 20.29 29.91
N GLY A 137 -9.17 21.51 29.44
CA GLY A 137 -8.02 22.30 29.91
C GLY A 137 -8.07 22.60 31.41
N GLU A 138 -9.22 23.03 31.92
CA GLU A 138 -9.44 23.27 33.35
C GLU A 138 -9.28 21.99 34.16
N LEU A 139 -9.80 20.86 33.68
CA LEU A 139 -9.64 19.57 34.33
C LEU A 139 -8.16 19.17 34.43
N LEU A 140 -7.38 19.36 33.36
CA LEU A 140 -5.94 19.06 33.37
C LEU A 140 -5.17 19.94 34.35
N GLU A 141 -5.53 21.22 34.47
CA GLU A 141 -4.90 22.13 35.43
C GLU A 141 -5.19 21.71 36.88
N VAL A 142 -6.46 21.41 37.18
CA VAL A 142 -6.88 20.92 38.51
C VAL A 142 -6.20 19.59 38.84
N VAL A 143 -6.16 18.64 37.91
CA VAL A 143 -5.46 17.36 38.09
C VAL A 143 -3.97 17.61 38.32
N GLY A 144 -3.34 18.50 37.56
CA GLY A 144 -1.94 18.89 37.75
C GLY A 144 -1.66 19.50 39.12
N MET A 145 -2.53 20.39 39.61
CA MET A 145 -2.46 20.95 40.95
C MET A 145 -2.63 19.87 42.02
N CYS A 146 -3.60 18.97 41.86
CA CYS A 146 -3.82 17.84 42.76
C CYS A 146 -2.61 16.91 42.81
N VAL A 147 -2.04 16.53 41.67
CA VAL A 147 -0.82 15.70 41.60
C VAL A 147 0.34 16.37 42.30
N ARG A 148 0.58 17.67 42.05
CA ARG A 148 1.61 18.44 42.76
C ARG A 148 1.38 18.49 44.27
N ALA A 149 0.12 18.67 44.70
CA ALA A 149 -0.24 18.67 46.11
C ALA A 149 -0.03 17.28 46.76
N LEU A 150 -0.36 16.20 46.04
CA LEU A 150 -0.12 14.81 46.50
C LEU A 150 1.37 14.50 46.61
N ILE A 151 2.19 14.96 45.64
CA ILE A 151 3.64 14.81 45.67
C ILE A 151 4.23 15.61 46.84
N ARG A 152 3.80 16.86 47.06
CA ARG A 152 4.22 17.68 48.21
C ARG A 152 3.80 17.08 49.56
N ARG A 153 2.59 16.51 49.66
CA ARG A 153 2.13 15.80 50.86
C ARG A 153 2.97 14.56 51.15
N ARG A 154 3.42 13.85 50.11
CA ARG A 154 4.37 12.74 50.24
C ARG A 154 5.76 13.21 50.70
N GLN A 155 6.26 14.33 50.21
CA GLN A 155 7.55 14.90 50.65
C GLN A 155 7.51 15.42 52.10
N ASN A 156 6.43 16.09 52.50
CA ASN A 156 6.27 16.57 53.89
C ASN A 156 6.13 15.43 54.92
N SER A 157 5.62 14.26 54.52
CA SER A 157 5.58 13.07 55.38
C SER A 157 6.96 12.40 55.54
N ILE A 158 7.93 12.69 54.67
CA ILE A 158 9.33 12.24 54.84
C ILE A 158 10.08 13.21 55.76
N HIS A 159 9.88 14.52 55.61
CA HIS A 159 10.57 15.54 56.41
C HIS A 159 10.20 15.55 57.91
N THR A 160 9.06 14.97 58.27
CA THR A 160 8.64 14.77 59.68
C THR A 160 9.23 13.50 60.31
N VAL A 161 9.72 12.54 59.51
CA VAL A 161 10.44 11.36 60.02
C VAL A 161 11.88 11.72 60.42
N ASP A 162 12.52 12.67 59.73
CA ASP A 162 13.87 13.15 60.07
C ASP A 162 13.95 13.94 61.40
N GLN A 163 12.82 14.35 61.97
CA GLN A 163 12.77 15.12 63.24
C GLN A 163 12.38 14.27 64.46
N ILE A 164 12.03 12.99 64.30
CA ILE A 164 11.80 12.06 65.43
C ILE A 164 13.13 11.42 65.91
N GLN A 165 14.24 11.61 65.17
CA GLN A 165 15.55 11.01 65.48
C GLN A 165 16.48 11.93 66.32
N GLU A 166 15.95 12.92 67.05
CA GLU A 166 16.66 13.57 68.17
C GLU A 166 16.28 12.89 69.50
N THR A 167 16.64 11.63 69.67
CA THR A 167 16.83 11.05 71.00
C THR A 167 18.08 10.17 70.92
N GLN A 168 19.17 10.71 71.49
CA GLN A 168 20.56 10.21 71.51
C GLN A 168 20.68 8.67 71.63
N PRO A 169 21.68 8.06 70.96
CA PRO A 169 22.90 7.79 71.73
C PRO A 169 24.21 7.99 70.93
N GLU A 170 25.13 8.67 71.59
CA GLU A 170 26.55 8.32 71.73
C GLU A 170 27.02 7.04 71.01
N LYS A 171 28.01 7.17 70.10
CA LYS A 171 29.09 6.19 69.93
C LYS A 171 30.30 6.76 69.18
N LEU A 172 31.34 6.94 69.98
CA LEU A 172 32.78 6.97 69.73
C LEU A 172 33.24 6.24 68.44
N THR A 173 33.91 6.94 67.54
CA THR A 173 34.89 6.34 66.62
C THR A 173 36.16 7.19 66.60
N LEU A 174 37.17 6.62 67.22
CA LEU A 174 38.59 6.93 67.01
C LEU A 174 38.92 6.67 65.55
N ASP A 175 39.16 7.72 64.77
CA ASP A 175 40.03 7.69 63.59
C ASP A 175 40.38 9.15 63.25
N ASN A 176 41.66 9.40 62.94
CA ASN A 176 42.31 10.70 62.69
C ASN A 176 43.08 11.32 63.88
N ILE A 177 43.90 10.49 64.54
CA ILE A 177 45.25 10.94 64.91
C ILE A 177 46.09 10.78 63.64
N ASP A 178 46.40 11.88 62.97
CA ASP A 178 47.77 12.27 62.57
C ASP A 178 47.72 13.48 61.63
N SER A 179 47.72 14.67 62.23
CA SER A 179 48.52 15.80 61.74
C SER A 179 49.20 16.36 62.98
N THR A 180 50.25 15.65 63.35
CA THR A 180 51.19 15.99 64.40
C THR A 180 51.87 17.32 64.07
N ASN A 181 51.87 18.21 65.07
CA ASN A 181 52.80 19.34 65.31
C ASN A 181 52.62 20.65 64.51
N ASP A 182 52.04 21.63 65.19
CA ASP A 182 52.81 22.83 65.57
C ASP A 182 52.58 23.09 67.08
N ILE A 183 53.62 22.80 67.87
CA ILE A 183 53.77 23.17 69.28
C ILE A 183 54.48 24.54 69.29
N VAL A 184 54.29 25.29 70.38
CA VAL A 184 55.08 26.47 70.84
C VAL A 184 54.50 27.79 70.28
N GLU A 185 54.02 28.78 71.05
CA GLU A 185 54.26 29.16 72.44
C GLU A 185 53.19 30.14 72.94
N THR A 186 53.01 30.11 74.26
CA THR A 186 52.45 31.13 75.15
C THR A 186 52.75 32.59 74.78
N LYS A 187 51.72 33.45 74.77
CA LYS A 187 51.53 34.56 75.73
C LYS A 187 50.15 35.20 75.56
#